data_AF-A0A938AER2-F1
#
_entry.id   AF-A0A938AER2-F1
#
_cell.length_a   1.000
_cell.length_b   1.000
_cell.length_c   1.000
_cell.angle_alpha   90.00
_cell.angle_beta   90.00
_cell.angle_gamma   90.00
#
_symmetry.space_group_name_H-M   'P 1'
#
loop_
_entity.id
_entity.type
_entity.pdbx_description
1 polymer ?
#
loop_
_entity_poly.entity_id
_entity_poly.type
_entity_poly.pdbx_seq_one_letter_code
_entity_poly.pdbx_strand_id
1 'polypeptide(L)'
;MRYLLAASALGAALMASSALARSGDHRASSMTGDARSDLPEMAQTKEPAATPPPARQASPSPAPAPAGAPATVRVGPHTKPATARVLSSEAGDRGCYMRIADERGVTSEEIAEFELCERKPSLTGRRVTLTWRLDQVQAASCQGDVNCKKTDLVPLIVGARPIN
;
A
#
# COMPACT_ATOMS: atom_id res chain seq x y z
N MET A 1 12.02 -43.21 20.80
CA MET A 1 13.15 -42.86 21.70
C MET A 1 14.37 -42.51 20.85
N ARG A 2 15.10 -41.45 21.24
CA ARG A 2 16.36 -40.89 20.69
C ARG A 2 16.17 -39.95 19.48
N TYR A 3 15.97 -38.63 19.67
CA TYR A 3 16.92 -37.55 20.03
C TYR A 3 18.16 -37.46 19.13
N LEU A 4 18.26 -36.38 18.36
CA LEU A 4 19.50 -35.71 18.00
C LEU A 4 19.22 -34.22 17.77
N LEU A 5 19.52 -33.42 18.79
CA LEU A 5 19.79 -31.99 18.69
C LEU A 5 21.13 -31.80 17.97
N ALA A 6 21.22 -30.80 17.09
CA ALA A 6 22.48 -30.17 16.73
C ALA A 6 22.31 -28.66 16.90
N ALA A 7 22.90 -28.14 17.98
CA ALA A 7 23.08 -26.73 18.25
C ALA A 7 24.38 -26.27 17.58
N SER A 8 24.34 -25.13 16.87
CA SER A 8 25.53 -24.40 16.46
C SER A 8 25.36 -22.94 16.87
N ALA A 9 26.23 -22.53 17.78
CA ALA A 9 26.33 -21.20 18.36
C ALA A 9 27.35 -20.33 17.60
N LEU A 10 27.38 -19.05 18.00
CA LEU A 10 28.45 -18.06 17.91
C LEU A 10 28.45 -17.11 16.71
N GLY A 11 28.34 -15.82 17.03
CA GLY A 11 28.61 -14.72 16.12
C GLY A 11 28.22 -13.35 16.69
N ALA A 12 28.71 -13.00 17.88
CA ALA A 12 28.62 -11.64 18.40
C ALA A 12 29.75 -10.78 17.80
N ALA A 13 29.42 -9.63 17.22
CA ALA A 13 30.36 -8.56 16.92
C ALA A 13 29.79 -7.22 17.40
N LEU A 14 30.26 -6.80 18.58
CA LEU A 14 30.25 -5.40 19.00
C LEU A 14 31.30 -4.63 18.19
N MET A 15 30.95 -3.45 17.69
CA MET A 15 31.86 -2.30 17.70
C MET A 15 31.07 -1.01 17.96
N ALA A 16 31.44 -0.33 19.04
CA ALA A 16 31.02 1.01 19.41
C ALA A 16 31.92 2.05 18.72
N SER A 17 31.43 3.28 18.52
CA SER A 17 32.16 4.54 18.79
C SER A 17 31.35 5.80 18.44
N SER A 18 30.86 6.45 19.48
CA SER A 18 31.09 7.85 19.87
C SER A 18 31.13 9.00 18.83
N ALA A 19 30.12 9.87 18.98
CA ALA A 19 30.20 11.33 19.22
C ALA A 19 31.06 12.24 18.31
N LEU A 20 30.40 13.25 17.73
CA LEU A 20 30.86 14.65 17.83
C LEU A 20 29.69 15.63 17.64
N ALA A 21 29.40 16.36 18.71
CA ALA A 21 28.61 17.57 18.70
C ALA A 21 29.29 18.65 17.86
N ARG A 22 28.52 19.49 17.18
CA ARG A 22 28.95 20.84 16.82
C ARG A 22 27.79 21.82 16.86
N SER A 23 27.74 22.52 17.98
CA SER A 23 27.09 23.82 18.15
C SER A 23 27.71 24.82 17.18
N GLY A 24 26.90 25.71 16.62
CA GLY A 24 27.36 26.73 15.69
C GLY A 24 26.24 27.69 15.28
N ASP A 25 25.73 28.45 16.24
CA ASP A 25 25.23 29.79 15.98
C ASP A 25 26.30 30.59 15.23
N HIS A 26 25.93 31.33 14.18
CA HIS A 26 26.37 32.71 13.96
C HIS A 26 25.77 33.31 12.68
N ARG A 27 24.97 34.36 12.92
CA ARG A 27 25.21 35.72 12.41
C ARG A 27 24.80 36.03 10.97
N ALA A 28 23.74 36.85 10.90
CA ALA A 28 23.43 37.76 9.81
C ALA A 28 24.65 38.55 9.33
N SER A 29 24.77 38.74 8.02
CA SER A 29 25.14 40.02 7.41
C SER A 29 25.09 39.94 5.89
N SER A 30 24.21 40.77 5.34
CA SER A 30 24.23 41.32 3.99
C SER A 30 25.59 41.91 3.61
N MET A 31 26.11 41.60 2.42
CA MET A 31 26.85 42.54 1.57
C MET A 31 26.69 42.20 0.09
N THR A 32 26.36 43.25 -0.64
CA THR A 32 26.37 43.52 -2.09
C THR A 32 27.62 43.06 -2.84
N GLY A 33 27.48 42.72 -4.13
CA GLY A 33 28.63 42.61 -5.04
C GLY A 33 28.31 42.01 -6.40
N ASP A 34 27.96 42.88 -7.33
CA ASP A 34 27.70 42.68 -8.77
C ASP A 34 28.86 41.97 -9.50
N ALA A 35 28.55 40.97 -10.35
CA ALA A 35 29.40 40.57 -11.46
C ALA A 35 28.54 39.98 -12.58
N ARG A 36 28.12 40.87 -13.48
CA ARG A 36 27.51 40.58 -14.79
C ARG A 36 28.42 39.68 -15.63
N SER A 37 27.83 38.66 -16.23
CA SER A 37 28.33 38.03 -17.45
C SER A 37 27.13 37.74 -18.34
N ASP A 38 26.98 38.65 -19.29
CA ASP A 38 26.08 38.61 -20.43
C ASP A 38 26.13 37.29 -21.18
N LEU A 39 24.95 36.66 -21.35
CA LEU A 39 24.65 35.76 -22.46
C LEU A 39 23.21 36.04 -22.94
N PRO A 40 22.95 35.90 -24.25
CA PRO A 40 21.96 36.69 -24.97
C PRO A 40 20.50 36.23 -24.83
N GLU A 41 19.64 37.24 -24.90
CA GLU A 41 18.22 37.20 -25.20
C GLU A 41 17.92 36.42 -26.49
N MET A 42 17.15 35.34 -26.37
CA MET A 42 16.44 34.72 -27.47
C MET A 42 15.02 34.30 -27.01
N ALA A 43 14.06 35.12 -27.45
CA ALA A 43 12.68 34.77 -27.78
C ALA A 43 11.80 34.14 -26.68
N GLN A 44 11.13 35.03 -25.93
CA GLN A 44 9.79 34.77 -25.41
C GLN A 44 8.84 34.42 -26.56
N THR A 45 8.54 33.14 -26.72
CA THR A 45 7.31 32.72 -27.38
C THR A 45 6.18 32.90 -26.38
N LYS A 46 5.40 33.95 -26.60
CA LYS A 46 4.09 34.20 -26.01
C LYS A 46 3.18 32.99 -26.27
N GLU A 47 3.07 32.11 -25.29
CA GLU A 47 2.14 30.98 -25.34
C GLU A 47 0.70 31.53 -25.35
N PRO A 48 -0.11 31.23 -26.39
CA PRO A 48 -1.50 31.67 -26.41
C PRO A 48 -2.30 30.98 -25.31
N ALA A 49 -3.15 31.75 -24.65
CA ALA A 49 -4.09 31.30 -23.63
C ALA A 49 -4.77 30.00 -24.06
N ALA A 50 -4.43 28.92 -23.37
CA ALA A 50 -5.08 27.63 -23.51
C ALA A 50 -6.58 27.81 -23.25
N THR A 51 -7.37 27.49 -24.27
CA THR A 51 -8.80 27.31 -24.17
C THR A 51 -9.09 26.32 -23.03
N PRO A 52 -10.04 26.59 -22.12
CA PRO A 52 -10.43 25.59 -21.13
C PRO A 52 -10.91 24.33 -21.85
N PRO A 53 -10.48 23.12 -21.44
CA PRO A 53 -11.00 21.90 -22.01
C PRO A 53 -12.52 21.83 -21.77
N PRO A 54 -13.31 21.33 -22.74
CA PRO A 54 -14.74 21.12 -22.55
C PRO A 54 -14.97 20.22 -21.33
N ALA A 55 -15.98 20.60 -20.55
CA ALA A 55 -16.42 19.92 -19.34
C ALA A 55 -16.33 18.40 -19.47
N ARG A 56 -15.56 17.78 -18.57
CA ARG A 56 -15.53 16.33 -18.43
C ARG A 56 -16.96 15.83 -18.29
N GLN A 57 -17.29 14.93 -19.20
CA GLN A 57 -18.57 14.27 -19.34
C GLN A 57 -19.06 13.76 -17.99
N ALA A 58 -20.35 13.97 -17.76
CA ALA A 58 -21.09 13.43 -16.65
C ALA A 58 -20.71 11.97 -16.40
N SER A 59 -20.34 11.66 -15.16
CA SER A 59 -20.27 10.31 -14.65
C SER A 59 -21.49 9.53 -15.15
N PRO A 60 -21.36 8.41 -15.87
CA PRO A 60 -22.51 7.55 -16.05
C PRO A 60 -22.94 7.09 -14.66
N SER A 61 -24.11 7.54 -14.21
CA SER A 61 -24.83 6.92 -13.10
C SER A 61 -24.84 5.42 -13.36
N PRO A 62 -24.29 4.58 -12.47
CA PRO A 62 -24.48 3.15 -12.62
C PRO A 62 -25.99 2.88 -12.53
N ALA A 63 -26.54 2.32 -13.61
CA ALA A 63 -27.89 1.77 -13.63
C ALA A 63 -28.06 0.80 -12.44
N PRO A 64 -29.26 0.70 -11.85
CA PRO A 64 -29.51 -0.25 -10.78
C PRO A 64 -29.36 -1.68 -11.32
N ALA A 65 -28.41 -2.43 -10.75
CA ALA A 65 -28.27 -3.87 -10.99
C ALA A 65 -29.49 -4.60 -10.39
N PRO A 66 -30.17 -5.52 -11.12
CA PRO A 66 -31.19 -6.37 -10.54
C PRO A 66 -30.58 -7.43 -9.61
N ALA A 67 -31.39 -7.85 -8.63
CA ALA A 67 -31.04 -8.63 -7.46
C ALA A 67 -30.31 -9.96 -7.73
N GLY A 68 -29.10 -10.08 -7.16
CA GLY A 68 -28.33 -11.32 -7.09
C GLY A 68 -27.07 -11.11 -6.25
N ALA A 69 -27.17 -11.37 -4.94
CA ALA A 69 -26.16 -11.16 -3.89
C ALA A 69 -25.79 -9.67 -3.63
N PRO A 70 -25.51 -9.30 -2.36
CA PRO A 70 -25.08 -7.94 -2.05
C PRO A 70 -23.71 -7.69 -2.70
N ALA A 71 -23.58 -6.63 -3.49
CA ALA A 71 -22.32 -6.25 -4.14
C ALA A 71 -21.22 -5.88 -3.11
N THR A 72 -21.63 -5.47 -1.90
CA THR A 72 -20.73 -5.07 -0.81
C THR A 72 -21.20 -5.61 0.54
N VAL A 73 -20.27 -5.70 1.48
CA VAL A 73 -20.48 -6.08 2.88
C VAL A 73 -19.94 -5.00 3.81
N ARG A 74 -20.54 -4.88 5.01
CA ARG A 74 -20.04 -4.00 6.07
C ARG A 74 -19.14 -4.77 7.01
N VAL A 75 -17.94 -4.24 7.27
CA VAL A 75 -16.92 -4.83 8.14
C VAL A 75 -16.48 -3.74 9.11
N GLY A 76 -17.12 -3.69 10.27
CA GLY A 76 -17.01 -2.54 11.18
C GLY A 76 -17.43 -1.24 10.47
N PRO A 77 -16.59 -0.18 10.48
CA PRO A 77 -16.90 1.08 9.81
C PRO A 77 -16.67 1.05 8.29
N HIS A 78 -16.15 -0.05 7.74
CA HIS A 78 -15.77 -0.15 6.34
C HIS A 78 -16.86 -0.80 5.49
N THR A 79 -16.97 -0.37 4.24
CA THR A 79 -17.76 -1.05 3.20
C THR A 79 -16.77 -1.71 2.23
N LYS A 80 -16.87 -3.01 2.04
CA LYS A 80 -15.94 -3.83 1.25
C LYS A 80 -16.68 -4.62 0.18
N PRO A 81 -16.05 -5.00 -0.94
CA PRO A 81 -16.70 -5.83 -1.95
C PRO A 81 -17.00 -7.23 -1.41
N ALA A 82 -18.19 -7.76 -1.68
CA ALA A 82 -18.55 -9.13 -1.32
C ALA A 82 -17.94 -10.16 -2.29
N THR A 83 -17.78 -9.73 -3.54
CA THR A 83 -17.14 -10.50 -4.60
C THR A 83 -16.12 -9.63 -5.33
N ALA A 84 -15.06 -10.25 -5.82
CA ALA A 84 -14.05 -9.56 -6.60
C ALA A 84 -13.30 -10.50 -7.53
N ARG A 85 -12.59 -9.94 -8.51
CA ARG A 85 -11.57 -10.65 -9.28
C ARG A 85 -10.20 -10.40 -8.67
N VAL A 86 -9.46 -11.45 -8.37
CA VAL A 86 -8.09 -11.33 -7.86
C VAL A 86 -7.17 -11.01 -9.03
N LEU A 87 -6.48 -9.88 -8.97
CA LEU A 87 -5.56 -9.42 -10.02
C LEU A 87 -4.12 -9.87 -9.73
N SER A 88 -3.72 -9.81 -8.47
CA SER A 88 -2.42 -10.28 -7.98
C SER A 88 -2.50 -10.58 -6.48
N SER A 89 -1.59 -11.41 -5.98
CA SER A 89 -1.46 -11.76 -4.56
C SER A 89 0.00 -12.01 -4.25
N GLU A 90 0.51 -11.35 -3.21
CA GLU A 90 1.91 -11.45 -2.78
C GLU A 90 1.98 -11.53 -1.26
N ALA A 91 2.76 -12.48 -0.73
CA ALA A 91 3.00 -12.56 0.71
C ALA A 91 4.00 -11.47 1.10
N GLY A 92 3.68 -10.69 2.13
CA GLY A 92 4.61 -9.72 2.70
C GLY A 92 4.49 -9.65 4.22
N ASP A 93 5.10 -8.65 4.84
CA ASP A 93 5.40 -8.66 6.28
C ASP A 93 4.20 -8.82 7.23
N ARG A 94 3.01 -8.42 6.79
CA ARG A 94 1.81 -8.32 7.64
C ARG A 94 0.64 -9.18 7.18
N GLY A 95 0.81 -9.90 6.07
CA GLY A 95 -0.23 -10.71 5.46
C GLY A 95 -0.01 -10.92 3.96
N CYS A 96 -1.01 -11.49 3.34
CA CYS A 96 -1.11 -11.60 1.90
C CYS A 96 -1.67 -10.28 1.33
N TYR A 97 -0.85 -9.52 0.61
CA TYR A 97 -1.29 -8.31 -0.09
C TYR A 97 -1.99 -8.72 -1.39
N MET A 98 -3.31 -8.53 -1.44
CA MET A 98 -4.14 -8.90 -2.56
C MET A 98 -4.64 -7.65 -3.27
N ARG A 99 -4.35 -7.56 -4.58
CA ARG A 99 -4.98 -6.56 -5.43
C ARG A 99 -6.21 -7.18 -6.07
N ILE A 100 -7.36 -6.56 -5.84
CA ILE A 100 -8.66 -7.05 -6.29
C ILE A 100 -9.38 -6.00 -7.13
N ALA A 101 -10.24 -6.43 -8.04
CA ALA A 101 -11.19 -5.57 -8.75
C ALA A 101 -12.62 -5.96 -8.35
N ASP A 102 -13.40 -4.98 -7.88
CA ASP A 102 -14.82 -5.18 -7.57
C ASP A 102 -15.65 -5.37 -8.85
N GLU A 103 -16.97 -5.59 -8.69
CA GLU A 103 -17.88 -5.76 -9.83
C GLU A 103 -18.01 -4.53 -10.73
N ARG A 104 -17.67 -3.34 -10.21
CA ARG A 104 -17.64 -2.08 -10.96
C ARG A 104 -16.29 -1.84 -11.62
N GLY A 105 -15.33 -2.76 -11.45
CA GLY A 105 -13.98 -2.64 -11.96
C GLY A 105 -13.07 -1.73 -11.14
N VAL A 106 -13.53 -1.26 -9.96
CA VAL A 106 -12.70 -0.46 -9.05
C VAL A 106 -11.66 -1.38 -8.41
N THR A 107 -10.39 -1.01 -8.54
CA THR A 107 -9.28 -1.76 -7.96
C THR A 107 -8.92 -1.25 -6.57
N SER A 108 -8.72 -2.16 -5.63
CA SER A 108 -8.14 -1.86 -4.32
C SER A 108 -7.06 -2.87 -3.94
N GLU A 109 -6.16 -2.44 -3.06
CA GLU A 109 -5.21 -3.32 -2.37
C GLU A 109 -5.75 -3.61 -0.97
N GLU A 110 -5.76 -4.88 -0.61
CA GLU A 110 -6.35 -5.39 0.62
C GLU A 110 -5.38 -6.35 1.28
N ILE A 111 -5.40 -6.41 2.61
CA ILE A 111 -4.63 -7.39 3.37
C ILE A 111 -5.51 -8.63 3.58
N ALA A 112 -4.92 -9.79 3.42
CA ALA A 112 -5.54 -11.09 3.55
C ALA A 112 -4.69 -12.01 4.44
N GLU A 113 -5.27 -13.10 4.91
CA GLU A 113 -4.54 -14.17 5.61
C GLU A 113 -3.44 -14.75 4.71
N PHE A 114 -2.28 -15.08 5.29
CA PHE A 114 -1.11 -15.56 4.57
C PHE A 114 -1.41 -16.80 3.71
N GLU A 115 -2.25 -17.69 4.22
CA GLU A 115 -2.65 -18.94 3.58
C GLU A 115 -3.33 -18.72 2.22
N LEU A 116 -3.93 -17.55 1.98
CA LEU A 116 -4.56 -17.24 0.69
C LEU A 116 -3.53 -16.99 -0.42
N CYS A 117 -2.33 -16.51 -0.08
CA CYS A 117 -1.22 -16.36 -1.02
C CYS A 117 -0.55 -17.71 -1.33
N GLU A 118 -0.50 -18.62 -0.35
CA GLU A 118 0.16 -19.92 -0.50
C GLU A 118 -0.75 -21.00 -1.09
N ARG A 119 -2.05 -20.72 -1.17
CA ARG A 119 -3.07 -21.63 -1.66
C ARG A 119 -2.79 -22.11 -3.10
N LYS A 120 -2.99 -23.41 -3.32
CA LYS A 120 -2.99 -24.03 -4.65
C LYS A 120 -4.38 -24.62 -4.97
N PRO A 121 -4.91 -24.45 -6.19
CA PRO A 121 -4.40 -23.56 -7.25
C PRO A 121 -4.51 -22.09 -6.84
N SER A 122 -3.65 -21.25 -7.43
CA SER A 122 -3.65 -19.81 -7.18
C SER A 122 -5.04 -19.19 -7.45
N LEU A 123 -5.34 -18.13 -6.71
CA LEU A 123 -6.55 -17.34 -6.88
C LEU A 123 -6.40 -16.26 -7.97
N THR A 124 -5.18 -15.94 -8.40
CA THR A 124 -4.92 -14.92 -9.43
C THR A 124 -5.72 -15.19 -10.71
N GLY A 125 -6.38 -14.16 -11.23
CA GLY A 125 -7.25 -14.23 -12.40
C GLY A 125 -8.66 -14.76 -12.13
N ARG A 126 -8.95 -15.29 -10.92
CA ARG A 126 -10.24 -15.88 -10.59
C ARG A 126 -11.20 -14.86 -9.98
N ARG A 127 -12.49 -15.06 -10.21
CA ARG A 127 -13.56 -14.38 -9.49
C ARG A 127 -13.84 -15.16 -8.20
N VAL A 128 -13.97 -14.46 -7.08
CA VAL A 128 -14.10 -15.06 -5.75
C VAL A 128 -15.19 -14.36 -4.91
N THR A 129 -15.84 -15.10 -4.02
CA THR A 129 -16.56 -14.56 -2.87
C THR A 129 -15.54 -14.35 -1.76
N LEU A 130 -15.55 -13.15 -1.18
CA LEU A 130 -14.65 -12.76 -0.11
C LEU A 130 -15.34 -12.93 1.23
N THR A 131 -14.62 -13.48 2.20
CA THR A 131 -15.02 -13.52 3.61
C THR A 131 -14.12 -12.55 4.36
N TRP A 132 -14.74 -11.65 5.10
CA TRP A 132 -14.06 -10.56 5.80
C TRP A 132 -14.20 -10.72 7.31
N ARG A 133 -13.16 -10.29 8.03
CA ARG A 133 -13.18 -10.10 9.48
C ARG A 133 -12.51 -8.77 9.81
N LEU A 134 -12.94 -8.10 10.87
CA LEU A 134 -12.18 -6.98 11.43
C LEU A 134 -11.15 -7.58 12.39
N ASP A 135 -9.86 -7.35 12.14
CA ASP A 135 -8.79 -8.02 12.88
C ASP A 135 -7.59 -7.11 13.15
N GLN A 136 -6.81 -7.46 14.17
CA GLN A 136 -5.57 -6.78 14.50
C GLN A 136 -4.41 -7.39 13.72
N VAL A 137 -3.84 -6.60 12.82
CA VAL A 137 -2.58 -6.92 12.15
C VAL A 137 -1.45 -6.11 12.75
N GLN A 138 -0.20 -6.54 12.58
CA GLN A 138 0.93 -5.73 13.00
C GLN A 138 0.85 -4.34 12.34
N ALA A 139 1.14 -3.27 13.08
CA ALA A 139 1.03 -1.92 12.53
C ALA A 139 2.02 -1.71 11.39
N ALA A 140 1.65 -0.92 10.37
CA ALA A 140 2.55 -0.63 9.24
C ALA A 140 3.92 -0.08 9.69
N SER A 141 3.90 0.71 10.78
CA SER A 141 5.09 1.29 11.39
C SER A 141 6.09 0.27 11.97
N CYS A 142 5.71 -1.00 12.11
CA CYS A 142 6.60 -2.04 12.63
C CYS A 142 7.56 -2.61 11.57
N GLN A 143 7.28 -2.44 10.27
CA GLN A 143 8.15 -2.90 9.17
C GLN A 143 8.66 -4.35 9.32
N GLY A 144 7.80 -5.26 9.80
CA GLY A 144 8.14 -6.69 9.97
C GLY A 144 8.95 -7.02 11.23
N ASP A 145 9.20 -6.08 12.13
CA ASP A 145 9.85 -6.38 13.42
C ASP A 145 8.94 -7.26 14.29
N VAL A 146 9.32 -8.52 14.48
CA VAL A 146 8.61 -9.51 15.30
C VAL A 146 8.46 -9.12 16.78
N ASN A 147 9.29 -8.19 17.26
CA ASN A 147 9.23 -7.69 18.63
C ASN A 147 8.30 -6.49 18.77
N CYS A 148 7.92 -5.83 17.68
CA CYS A 148 6.99 -4.71 17.69
C CYS A 148 5.58 -5.17 18.09
N LYS A 149 5.02 -4.51 19.11
CA LYS A 149 3.69 -4.84 19.68
C LYS A 149 2.56 -3.91 19.22
N LYS A 150 2.86 -2.97 18.31
CA LYS A 150 1.84 -2.07 17.75
C LYS A 150 0.99 -2.84 16.74
N THR A 151 -0.31 -2.61 16.77
CA THR A 151 -1.27 -3.26 15.87
C THR A 151 -2.22 -2.24 15.26
N ASP A 152 -2.64 -2.48 14.03
CA ASP A 152 -3.72 -1.76 13.36
C ASP A 152 -4.96 -2.66 13.29
N LEU A 153 -6.13 -2.10 13.60
CA LEU A 153 -7.41 -2.80 13.42
C LEU A 153 -7.91 -2.56 11.99
N VAL A 154 -7.93 -3.59 11.15
CA VAL A 154 -8.23 -3.48 9.72
C VAL A 154 -9.22 -4.55 9.26
N PRO A 155 -9.99 -4.32 8.18
CA PRO A 155 -10.69 -5.39 7.47
C PRO A 155 -9.67 -6.33 6.83
N LEU A 156 -9.68 -7.59 7.25
CA LEU A 156 -8.82 -8.66 6.77
C LEU A 156 -9.65 -9.65 5.94
N ILE A 157 -9.15 -10.03 4.76
CA ILE A 157 -9.75 -11.12 3.98
C ILE A 157 -9.30 -12.45 4.58
N VAL A 158 -10.22 -13.13 5.25
CA VAL A 158 -9.97 -14.42 5.91
C VAL A 158 -10.38 -15.63 5.07
N GLY A 159 -11.03 -15.37 3.93
CA GLY A 159 -11.42 -16.43 3.00
C GLY A 159 -11.71 -15.88 1.62
N ALA A 160 -11.33 -16.65 0.60
CA ALA A 160 -11.63 -16.35 -0.78
C ALA A 160 -12.03 -17.65 -1.50
N ARG A 161 -13.31 -17.77 -1.85
CA ARG A 161 -13.85 -18.93 -2.54
C ARG A 161 -14.12 -18.60 -4.00
N PRO A 162 -13.52 -19.31 -4.97
CA PRO A 162 -13.83 -19.11 -6.39
C PRO A 162 -15.33 -19.26 -6.70
N ILE A 163 -15.85 -18.36 -7.54
CA ILE A 163 -17.23 -18.37 -8.05
C ILE A 163 -17.18 -18.68 -9.55
N ASN A 164 -16.85 -19.92 -9.86
CA ASN A 164 -16.81 -20.45 -11.20
C ASN A 164 -17.36 -21.87 -11.15
#